data_AF-A0A925ESB0-F1
#
_entry.id   AF-A0A925ESB0-F1
#
_cell.length_a   1.000
_cell.length_b   1.000
_cell.length_c   1.000
_cell.angle_alpha   90.00
_cell.angle_beta   90.00
_cell.angle_gamma   90.00
#
_symmetry.space_group_name_H-M   'P 1'
#
loop_
_entity.id
_entity.type
_entity.pdbx_description
1 polymer ?
#
loop_
_entity_poly.entity_id
_entity_poly.type
_entity_poly.pdbx_seq_one_letter_code
_entity_poly.pdbx_strand_id
1 'polypeptide(L)'
;MEKSQESSLKVLIKDLVLQFEVLFTQHVQLVRQEMVVDGRKLAVQAGGLVLGLLLVVLGLAFVGVALLVSLQLVLPTWAAAILVAVLFLVGGGLITVGSIRNLTQRPKGRALEEAQETLSWLMRKK
;
A
#
# COMPACT_ATOMS: atom_id res chain seq x y z
N MET A 1 47.68 38.22 20.71
CA MET A 1 46.86 37.12 21.28
C MET A 1 45.88 36.53 20.24
N GLU A 2 46.20 36.55 18.95
CA GLU A 2 45.22 36.26 17.87
C GLU A 2 45.24 34.79 17.39
N LYS A 3 46.35 34.08 17.59
CA LYS A 3 46.57 32.71 17.07
C LYS A 3 45.76 31.61 17.80
N SER A 4 45.20 31.88 18.98
CA SER A 4 44.44 30.90 19.77
C SER A 4 42.98 30.79 19.36
N GLN A 5 42.35 31.89 18.90
CA GLN A 5 40.95 31.92 18.47
C GLN A 5 40.72 31.15 17.16
N GLU A 6 41.61 31.30 16.18
CA GLU A 6 41.52 30.55 14.92
C GLU A 6 41.69 29.04 15.11
N SER A 7 42.53 28.64 16.07
CA SER A 7 42.73 27.23 16.39
C SER A 7 41.48 26.64 17.06
N SER A 8 40.84 27.40 17.96
CA SER A 8 39.61 26.97 18.65
C SER A 8 38.43 26.81 17.69
N LEU A 9 38.18 27.79 16.80
CA LEU A 9 37.11 27.70 15.80
C LEU A 9 37.31 26.52 14.83
N LYS A 10 38.54 26.26 14.39
CA LYS A 10 38.86 25.10 13.54
C LYS A 10 38.60 23.77 14.26
N VAL A 11 38.86 23.71 15.56
CA VAL A 11 38.60 22.51 16.37
C VAL A 11 37.11 22.27 16.57
N LEU A 12 36.31 23.31 16.85
CA LEU A 12 34.85 23.19 16.98
C LEU A 12 34.16 22.74 15.67
N ILE A 13 34.55 23.31 14.53
CA ILE A 13 34.00 22.91 13.23
C ILE A 13 34.34 21.45 12.92
N LYS A 14 35.59 21.04 13.21
CA LYS A 14 36.02 19.65 13.02
C LYS A 14 35.19 18.69 13.89
N ASP A 15 34.91 19.06 15.13
CA ASP A 15 34.14 18.23 16.05
C ASP A 15 32.65 18.15 15.65
N LEU A 16 32.06 19.24 15.16
CA LEU A 16 30.69 19.26 14.65
C LEU A 16 30.51 18.37 13.41
N VAL A 17 31.49 18.36 12.50
CA VAL A 17 31.48 17.50 11.30
C VAL A 17 31.59 16.03 11.70
N LEU A 18 32.46 15.70 12.65
CA LEU A 18 32.59 14.34 13.17
C LEU A 18 31.30 13.86 13.87
N GLN A 19 30.67 14.72 14.66
CA GLN A 19 29.39 14.41 15.31
C GLN A 19 28.24 14.24 14.30
N PHE A 20 28.22 15.06 13.24
CA PHE A 20 27.24 14.94 12.16
C PHE A 20 27.40 13.62 11.38
N GLU A 21 28.63 13.21 11.09
CA GLU A 21 28.91 11.95 10.39
C GLU A 21 28.45 10.73 11.21
N VAL A 22 28.68 10.76 12.52
CA VAL A 22 28.19 9.74 13.46
C VAL A 22 26.66 9.69 13.51
N LEU A 23 26.00 10.85 13.66
CA LEU A 23 24.53 10.93 13.71
C LEU A 23 23.87 10.51 12.39
N PHE A 24 24.46 10.90 11.26
CA PHE A 24 23.99 10.53 9.93
C PHE A 24 24.08 9.02 9.73
N THR A 25 25.21 8.41 10.10
CA THR A 25 25.38 6.96 10.01
C THR A 25 24.38 6.21 10.90
N GLN A 26 24.07 6.75 12.08
CA GLN A 26 23.06 6.19 12.98
C GLN A 26 21.64 6.29 12.39
N HIS A 27 21.26 7.43 11.81
CA HIS A 27 19.96 7.58 11.15
C HIS A 27 19.82 6.66 9.93
N VAL A 28 20.87 6.51 9.12
CA VAL A 28 20.85 5.57 7.98
C VAL A 28 20.69 4.12 8.46
N GLN A 29 21.33 3.74 9.56
CA GLN A 29 21.16 2.41 10.15
C GLN A 29 19.76 2.19 10.73
N LEU A 30 19.20 3.19 11.43
CA LEU A 30 17.82 3.15 11.92
C LEU A 30 16.80 3.06 10.79
N VAL A 31 16.92 3.93 9.78
CA VAL A 31 16.04 3.93 8.61
C VAL A 31 16.09 2.58 7.90
N ARG A 32 17.27 1.99 7.73
CA ARG A 32 17.40 0.66 7.13
C ARG A 32 16.71 -0.41 7.98
N GLN A 33 16.83 -0.35 9.30
CA GLN A 33 16.18 -1.30 10.20
C GLN A 33 14.65 -1.16 10.16
N GLU A 34 14.14 0.07 10.20
CA GLU A 34 12.71 0.37 10.14
C GLU A 34 12.12 -0.04 8.78
N MET A 35 12.79 0.27 7.67
CA MET A 35 12.40 -0.18 6.33
C MET A 35 12.33 -1.71 6.21
N VAL A 36 13.24 -2.46 6.84
CA VAL A 36 13.19 -3.94 6.83
C VAL A 36 12.03 -4.47 7.66
N VAL A 37 11.75 -3.85 8.82
CA VAL A 37 10.63 -4.25 9.68
C VAL A 37 9.29 -3.95 9.00
N ASP A 38 9.13 -2.77 8.41
CA ASP A 38 7.94 -2.36 7.67
C ASP A 38 7.78 -3.17 6.39
N GLY A 39 8.88 -3.37 5.65
CA GLY A 39 8.89 -4.23 4.47
C GLY A 39 8.47 -5.67 4.77
N ARG A 40 8.91 -6.24 5.90
CA ARG A 40 8.50 -7.59 6.32
C ARG A 40 7.03 -7.65 6.74
N LYS A 41 6.53 -6.64 7.46
CA LYS A 41 5.10 -6.55 7.81
C LYS A 41 4.22 -6.45 6.57
N LEU A 42 4.62 -5.59 5.63
CA LEU A 42 3.95 -5.45 4.33
C LEU A 42 4.01 -6.74 3.52
N ALA A 43 5.15 -7.43 3.50
CA ALA A 43 5.32 -8.69 2.78
C ALA A 43 4.44 -9.82 3.36
N VAL A 44 4.34 -9.93 4.68
CA VAL A 44 3.47 -10.92 5.34
C VAL A 44 2.00 -10.62 5.06
N GLN A 45 1.60 -9.35 5.16
CA GLN A 45 0.23 -8.94 4.86
C GLN A 45 -0.12 -9.13 3.38
N ALA A 46 0.78 -8.75 2.47
CA ALA A 46 0.60 -8.94 1.03
C ALA A 46 0.57 -10.42 0.63
N GLY A 47 1.43 -11.25 1.22
CA GLY A 47 1.46 -12.70 0.98
C GLY A 47 0.15 -13.38 1.40
N GLY A 48 -0.37 -13.03 2.58
CA GLY A 48 -1.66 -13.53 3.06
C GLY A 48 -2.83 -13.10 2.17
N LEU A 49 -2.82 -11.86 1.65
CA LEU A 49 -3.84 -11.36 0.73
C LEU A 49 -3.84 -12.14 -0.60
N VAL A 50 -2.67 -12.43 -1.16
CA VAL A 50 -2.58 -13.21 -2.42
C VAL A 50 -3.11 -14.63 -2.22
N LEU A 51 -2.65 -15.33 -1.19
CA LEU A 51 -3.12 -16.70 -0.91
C LEU A 51 -4.61 -16.74 -0.60
N GLY A 52 -5.10 -15.78 0.19
CA GLY A 52 -6.53 -15.64 0.47
C GLY A 52 -7.35 -15.39 -0.80
N LEU A 53 -6.88 -14.50 -1.69
CA LEU A 53 -7.55 -14.23 -2.96
C LEU A 53 -7.60 -15.48 -3.84
N LEU A 54 -6.51 -16.25 -3.93
CA LEU A 54 -6.52 -17.52 -4.68
C LEU A 54 -7.57 -18.50 -4.14
N LEU A 55 -7.63 -18.67 -2.81
CA LEU A 55 -8.62 -19.56 -2.18
C LEU A 55 -10.05 -19.08 -2.43
N VAL A 56 -10.30 -17.78 -2.36
CA VAL A 56 -11.62 -17.19 -2.66
C VAL A 56 -12.01 -17.44 -4.12
N VAL A 57 -11.10 -17.19 -5.07
CA VAL A 57 -11.34 -17.45 -6.50
C VAL A 57 -11.61 -18.93 -6.75
N LEU A 58 -10.84 -19.82 -6.11
CA LEU A 58 -11.03 -21.26 -6.24
C LEU A 58 -12.38 -21.70 -5.67
N GLY A 59 -12.74 -21.24 -4.47
CA GLY A 59 -14.04 -21.52 -3.87
C GLY A 59 -15.19 -21.02 -4.74
N LEU A 60 -15.05 -19.83 -5.34
CA LEU A 60 -16.04 -19.27 -6.26
C LEU A 60 -16.22 -20.12 -7.53
N ALA A 61 -15.13 -20.65 -8.07
CA ALA A 61 -15.17 -21.58 -9.20
C ALA A 61 -15.92 -22.88 -8.84
N PHE A 62 -15.65 -23.47 -7.68
CA PHE A 62 -16.37 -24.66 -7.21
C PHE A 62 -17.86 -24.39 -6.99
N VAL A 63 -18.23 -23.23 -6.46
CA VAL A 63 -19.64 -22.81 -6.35
C VAL A 63 -20.28 -22.73 -7.74
N GLY A 64 -19.60 -22.15 -8.73
CA GLY A 64 -20.09 -22.11 -10.11
C GLY A 64 -20.33 -23.50 -10.71
N VAL A 65 -19.39 -24.42 -10.52
CA VAL A 65 -19.56 -25.82 -10.96
C VAL A 65 -20.71 -26.51 -10.23
N ALA A 66 -20.82 -26.32 -8.90
CA ALA A 66 -21.90 -26.90 -8.12
C ALA A 66 -23.27 -26.42 -8.60
N LEU A 67 -23.45 -25.10 -8.79
CA LEU A 67 -24.68 -24.56 -9.37
C LEU A 67 -24.97 -25.14 -10.75
N LEU A 68 -23.95 -25.20 -11.62
CA LEU A 68 -24.11 -25.75 -12.97
C LEU A 68 -24.62 -27.20 -12.92
N VAL A 69 -23.96 -28.06 -12.14
CA VAL A 69 -24.34 -29.47 -11.99
C VAL A 69 -25.74 -29.59 -11.40
N SER A 70 -26.07 -28.81 -10.35
CA SER A 70 -27.41 -28.83 -9.76
C SER A 70 -28.50 -28.41 -10.76
N LEU A 71 -28.24 -27.40 -11.59
CA LEU A 71 -29.22 -26.89 -12.55
C LEU A 71 -29.37 -27.81 -13.78
N GLN A 72 -28.34 -28.58 -14.12
CA GLN A 72 -28.41 -29.58 -15.18
C GLN A 72 -29.43 -30.70 -14.91
N LEU A 73 -29.82 -30.93 -13.65
CA LEU A 73 -30.87 -31.91 -13.32
C LEU A 73 -32.26 -31.46 -13.80
N VAL A 74 -32.46 -30.16 -14.01
CA VAL A 74 -33.77 -29.56 -14.32
C VAL A 74 -33.79 -28.89 -15.69
N LEU A 75 -32.63 -28.43 -16.18
CA LEU A 75 -32.49 -27.70 -17.44
C LEU A 75 -31.42 -28.32 -18.34
N PRO A 76 -31.50 -28.12 -19.67
CA PRO A 76 -30.43 -28.51 -20.58
C PRO A 76 -29.13 -27.75 -20.26
N THR A 77 -27.99 -28.42 -20.50
CA THR A 77 -26.65 -27.96 -20.08
C THR A 77 -26.31 -26.55 -20.55
N TRP A 78 -26.70 -26.20 -21.78
CA TRP A 78 -26.47 -24.87 -22.35
C TRP A 78 -27.24 -23.77 -21.60
N ALA A 79 -28.49 -24.02 -21.22
CA ALA A 79 -29.32 -23.06 -20.50
C ALA A 79 -28.83 -22.86 -19.07
N ALA A 80 -28.42 -23.95 -18.41
CA ALA A 80 -27.80 -23.91 -17.09
C ALA A 80 -26.51 -23.07 -17.09
N ALA A 81 -25.64 -23.26 -18.09
CA ALA A 81 -24.40 -22.50 -18.22
C ALA A 81 -24.64 -20.99 -18.40
N ILE A 82 -25.61 -20.61 -19.24
CA ILE A 82 -25.98 -19.21 -19.44
C ILE A 82 -26.50 -18.58 -18.15
N LEU A 83 -27.36 -19.26 -17.41
CA LEU A 83 -27.92 -18.76 -16.15
C LEU A 83 -26.84 -18.51 -15.09
N VAL A 84 -25.93 -19.47 -14.91
CA VAL A 84 -24.80 -19.31 -13.99
C VAL A 84 -23.91 -18.16 -14.44
N ALA A 85 -23.58 -18.07 -15.74
CA ALA A 85 -22.78 -16.97 -16.27
C ALA A 85 -23.41 -15.60 -16.01
N VAL A 86 -24.71 -15.44 -16.25
CA VAL A 86 -25.44 -14.19 -15.98
C VAL A 86 -25.41 -13.86 -14.49
N LEU A 87 -25.62 -14.83 -13.60
CA LEU A 87 -25.57 -14.64 -12.15
C LEU A 87 -24.21 -14.10 -11.70
N PHE A 88 -23.11 -14.68 -12.19
CA PHE A 88 -21.76 -14.20 -11.89
C PHE A 88 -21.44 -12.84 -12.51
N LEU A 89 -21.90 -12.58 -13.73
CA LEU A 89 -21.69 -11.27 -14.39
C LEU A 89 -22.43 -10.15 -13.69
N VAL A 90 -23.69 -10.37 -13.29
CA VAL A 90 -24.47 -9.37 -12.56
C VAL A 90 -23.90 -9.16 -11.16
N GLY A 91 -23.62 -10.26 -10.43
CA GLY A 91 -23.03 -10.18 -9.09
C GLY A 91 -21.66 -9.47 -9.10
N GLY A 92 -20.76 -9.91 -9.98
CA GLY A 92 -19.44 -9.30 -10.16
C GLY A 92 -19.52 -7.85 -10.63
N GLY A 93 -20.45 -7.55 -11.54
CA GLY A 93 -20.72 -6.19 -12.02
C GLY A 93 -21.17 -5.25 -10.90
N LEU A 94 -22.12 -5.67 -10.07
CA LEU A 94 -22.59 -4.88 -8.92
C LEU A 94 -21.48 -4.65 -7.89
N ILE A 95 -20.70 -5.68 -7.56
CA ILE A 95 -19.55 -5.55 -6.65
C ILE A 95 -18.53 -4.56 -7.23
N THR A 96 -18.20 -4.69 -8.52
CA THR A 96 -17.24 -3.82 -9.20
C THR A 96 -17.70 -2.36 -9.19
N VAL A 97 -18.95 -2.11 -9.56
CA VAL A 97 -19.53 -0.77 -9.55
C VAL A 97 -19.58 -0.19 -8.14
N GLY A 98 -19.95 -0.99 -7.13
CA GLY A 98 -19.95 -0.57 -5.72
C GLY A 98 -18.55 -0.22 -5.22
N SER A 99 -17.55 -1.04 -5.58
CA SER A 99 -16.16 -0.83 -5.21
C SER A 99 -15.59 0.44 -5.84
N ILE A 100 -15.82 0.66 -7.14
CA ILE A 100 -15.42 1.88 -7.85
C ILE A 100 -16.08 3.10 -7.19
N ARG A 101 -17.38 3.06 -6.91
CA ARG A 101 -18.12 4.14 -6.24
C ARG A 101 -17.50 4.49 -4.89
N ASN A 102 -17.19 3.48 -4.07
CA ASN A 102 -16.56 3.69 -2.75
C ASN A 102 -15.16 4.30 -2.87
N LEU A 103 -14.37 3.91 -3.87
CA LEU A 103 -13.05 4.49 -4.10
C LEU A 103 -13.14 5.96 -4.55
N THR A 104 -14.14 6.34 -5.35
CA THR A 104 -14.40 7.75 -5.69
C THR A 104 -14.95 8.58 -4.54
N GLN A 105 -15.66 7.98 -3.57
CA GLN A 105 -16.21 8.69 -2.41
C GLN A 105 -15.21 8.85 -1.26
N ARG A 106 -14.08 8.13 -1.25
CA ARG A 106 -12.99 8.45 -0.32
C ARG A 106 -12.44 9.82 -0.71
N PRO A 107 -12.58 10.85 0.14
CA PRO A 107 -12.14 12.18 -0.21
C PRO A 107 -10.63 12.13 -0.44
N LYS A 108 -10.23 12.34 -1.71
CA LYS A 108 -8.83 12.54 -2.11
C LYS A 108 -8.22 13.79 -1.44
N GLY A 109 -9.03 14.58 -0.74
CA GLY A 109 -8.69 15.83 -0.06
C GLY A 109 -7.65 15.68 1.03
N ARG A 110 -7.86 14.93 2.11
CA ARG A 110 -7.02 15.07 3.32
C ARG A 110 -5.53 14.77 3.12
N ALA A 111 -5.18 13.68 2.43
CA ALA A 111 -3.77 13.31 2.23
C ALA A 111 -3.08 14.20 1.19
N LEU A 112 -3.84 14.73 0.21
CA LEU A 112 -3.30 15.70 -0.75
C LEU A 112 -3.28 17.12 -0.17
N GLU A 113 -4.21 17.47 0.72
CA GLU A 113 -4.25 18.73 1.47
C GLU A 113 -3.10 18.81 2.46
N GLU A 114 -2.82 17.77 3.24
CA GLU A 114 -1.63 17.74 4.11
C GLU A 114 -0.33 17.84 3.31
N ALA A 115 -0.26 17.16 2.16
CA ALA A 115 0.89 17.27 1.26
C ALA A 115 1.00 18.68 0.65
N GLN A 116 -0.12 19.30 0.26
CA GLN A 116 -0.15 20.67 -0.28
C GLN A 116 0.18 21.72 0.79
N GLU A 117 -0.34 21.60 2.02
CA GLU A 117 0.01 22.46 3.14
C GLU A 117 1.51 22.37 3.44
N THR A 118 2.07 21.17 3.45
CA THR A 118 3.51 20.94 3.68
C THR A 118 4.36 21.62 2.59
N LEU A 119 3.97 21.51 1.32
CA LEU A 119 4.65 22.17 0.21
C LEU A 119 4.50 23.70 0.25
N SER A 120 3.32 24.18 0.66
CA SER A 120 3.04 25.62 0.76
C SER A 120 3.88 26.28 1.87
N TRP A 121 4.13 25.57 2.97
CA TRP A 121 5.01 26.03 4.05
C TRP A 121 6.46 26.13 3.57
N LEU A 122 6.93 25.16 2.76
CA LEU A 122 8.29 25.17 2.21
C LEU A 122 8.51 26.28 1.18
N MET A 123 7.52 26.56 0.32
CA MET A 123 7.63 27.63 -0.67
C MET A 123 7.52 29.03 -0.07
N ARG A 124 6.84 29.18 1.08
CA ARG A 124 6.71 30.46 1.80
C ARG A 124 7.97 30.88 2.56
N LYS A 125 8.85 29.92 2.88
CA LYS A 125 10.04 30.15 3.72
C LYS A 125 11.31 30.51 2.94
N LYS A 126 11.19 30.81 1.64
CA LYS A 126 12.26 31.26 0.75
C LYS A 126 12.01 32.70 0.32
#